data_AF-A0A963X959-F1
#
_entry.id   AF-A0A963X959-F1
#
_cell.length_a   1.000
_cell.length_b   1.000
_cell.length_c   1.000
_cell.angle_alpha   90.00
_cell.angle_beta   90.00
_cell.angle_gamma   90.00
#
_symmetry.space_group_name_H-M   'P 1'
#
loop_
_entity.id
_entity.type
_entity.pdbx_description
1 polymer ?
#
loop_
_entity_poly.entity_id
_entity_poly.type
_entity_poly.pdbx_seq_one_letter_code
_entity_poly.pdbx_strand_id
1 'polypeptide(L)' 'RMKKFIAENTLLGQAFVINPDITVEQAAKEAGVEITGFARVAVGEGIEKEKEDFAAEVAKTRGA' A
#
# COMPACT_ATOMS: atom_id res chain seq x y z
N ARG A 1 10.83 14.89 12.90
CA ARG A 1 11.16 13.59 12.26
C ARG A 1 10.28 12.46 12.79
N MET A 2 10.31 12.12 14.09
CA MET A 2 9.51 11.01 14.63
C MET A 2 7.99 11.20 14.48
N LYS A 3 7.46 12.41 14.75
CA LYS A 3 6.02 12.71 14.56
C LYS A 3 5.55 12.48 13.13
N LYS A 4 6.38 12.85 12.14
CA LYS A 4 6.11 12.63 10.72
C LYS A 4 6.10 11.14 10.37
N PHE A 5 7.06 10.38 10.90
CA PHE A 5 7.12 8.93 10.71
C PHE A 5 5.87 8.20 11.23
N ILE A 6 5.38 8.60 12.41
CA ILE A 6 4.14 8.04 12.98
C ILE A 6 2.94 8.41 12.11
N ALA A 7 2.85 9.67 11.65
CA ALA A 7 1.76 10.12 10.79
C ALA A 7 1.72 9.37 9.45
N GLU A 8 2.88 9.10 8.85
CA GLU A 8 2.98 8.38 7.57
C GLU A 8 2.70 6.87 7.71
N ASN A 9 2.96 6.26 8.87
CA ASN A 9 2.80 4.82 9.08
C ASN A 9 1.48 4.40 9.76
N THR A 10 0.72 5.34 10.33
CA THR A 10 -0.55 5.03 11.01
C THR A 10 -1.73 5.48 10.16
N LEU A 11 -2.77 4.65 10.06
CA LEU A 11 -3.97 4.96 9.27
C LEU A 11 -4.57 6.31 9.64
N LEU A 12 -4.74 6.57 10.94
CA LEU A 12 -5.38 7.79 11.46
C LEU A 12 -4.59 9.07 11.17
N GLY A 13 -3.26 8.98 11.12
CA GLY A 13 -2.38 10.11 10.86
C GLY A 13 -2.17 10.44 9.37
N GLN A 14 -2.59 9.54 8.48
CA GLN A 14 -2.45 9.73 7.04
C GLN A 14 -3.44 10.76 6.51
N ALA A 15 -3.04 11.46 5.44
CA ALA A 15 -3.94 12.31 4.68
C ALA A 15 -5.02 11.47 4.00
N PHE A 16 -6.26 11.95 4.01
CA PHE A 16 -7.38 11.22 3.44
C PHE A 16 -7.33 11.29 1.91
N VAL A 17 -7.34 10.15 1.23
CA VAL A 17 -7.12 10.07 -0.24
C VAL A 17 -8.16 10.87 -1.03
N ILE A 18 -9.40 10.95 -0.55
CA ILE A 18 -10.49 11.70 -1.21
C ILE A 18 -10.37 13.20 -0.94
N ASN A 19 -9.91 13.59 0.25
CA ASN A 19 -9.68 14.98 0.63
C ASN A 19 -8.33 15.10 1.38
N PRO A 20 -7.23 15.41 0.66
CA PRO A 20 -5.89 15.44 1.26
C PRO A 20 -5.66 16.53 2.31
N ASP A 21 -6.58 17.49 2.44
CA ASP A 21 -6.48 18.59 3.40
C ASP A 21 -6.76 18.14 4.84
N ILE A 22 -7.41 16.98 5.01
CA ILE A 22 -7.76 16.40 6.30
C ILE A 22 -7.13 15.02 6.48
N THR A 23 -6.93 14.61 7.74
CA THR A 23 -6.48 13.25 8.06
C THR A 23 -7.64 12.26 8.03
N VAL A 24 -7.33 10.97 7.92
CA VAL A 24 -8.34 9.89 8.05
C VAL A 24 -9.07 9.95 9.39
N GLU A 25 -8.39 10.34 10.47
CA GLU A 25 -9.03 10.55 11.78
C GLU A 25 -10.07 11.68 11.75
N GLN A 26 -9.75 12.80 11.11
CA GLN A 26 -10.66 13.94 10.98
C GLN A 26 -11.88 13.55 10.13
N ALA A 27 -11.65 12.86 9.01
CA ALA A 27 -12.73 12.36 8.16
C ALA A 27 -13.66 11.38 8.91
N ALA A 28 -13.10 10.48 9.73
CA ALA A 28 -13.89 9.55 10.54
C ALA A 28 -14.74 10.28 11.59
N LYS A 29 -14.17 11.30 12.25
CA LYS A 29 -14.89 12.14 13.22
C LYS A 29 -16.03 12.94 12.58
N GLU A 30 -15.78 13.54 11.41
CA GLU A 30 -16.81 14.27 10.65
C GLU A 30 -17.95 13.35 10.20
N ALA A 31 -17.64 12.10 9.87
CA ALA A 31 -18.63 11.07 9.55
C ALA A 31 -19.31 10.46 10.79
N GLY A 32 -18.89 10.81 12.01
CA GLY A 32 -19.46 10.29 13.26
C GLY A 32 -19.15 8.81 13.52
N VAL A 33 -18.05 8.30 12.98
CA VAL A 33 -17.65 6.89 13.09
C VAL A 33 -16.28 6.73 13.74
N GLU A 34 -16.06 5.55 14.33
CA GLU A 34 -14.78 5.16 14.92
C GLU A 34 -14.19 3.98 14.14
N ILE A 35 -12.89 4.06 13.82
CA ILE A 35 -12.17 2.98 13.13
C ILE A 35 -11.57 2.06 14.20
N THR A 36 -12.11 0.86 14.34
CA THR A 36 -11.66 -0.13 15.33
C THR A 36 -10.55 -1.03 14.81
N GLY A 37 -10.42 -1.18 13.50
CA GLY A 37 -9.39 -1.99 12.86
C GLY A 37 -9.52 -2.00 11.35
N PHE A 38 -8.45 -2.38 10.67
CA PHE A 38 -8.44 -2.62 9.23
C PHE A 38 -7.52 -3.79 8.89
N ALA A 39 -7.83 -4.48 7.80
CA ALA A 39 -6.94 -5.46 7.19
C ALA A 39 -6.71 -5.04 5.75
N ARG A 40 -5.43 -4.98 5.33
CA ARG A 40 -5.04 -4.77 3.94
C ARG A 40 -4.42 -6.06 3.45
N VAL A 41 -4.98 -6.64 2.40
CA VAL A 41 -4.43 -7.80 1.70
C VAL A 41 -4.10 -7.40 0.27
N ALA A 42 -2.91 -7.75 -0.20
CA ALA A 42 -2.53 -7.57 -1.59
C ALA A 42 -2.15 -8.91 -2.23
N VAL A 43 -2.55 -9.10 -3.49
CA VAL A 43 -2.13 -10.29 -4.26
C VAL A 43 -0.61 -10.26 -4.41
N GLY A 44 0.05 -11.37 -4.05
CA GLY A 44 1.51 -11.47 -4.09
C GLY A 44 2.24 -10.84 -2.90
N GLU A 45 1.52 -10.42 -1.85
CA GLU A 45 2.15 -9.96 -0.62
C GLU A 45 3.02 -11.08 -0.01
N GLY A 46 4.30 -10.80 0.19
CA GLY A 46 5.28 -11.78 0.69
C GLY A 46 5.77 -12.81 -0.34
N ILE A 47 5.34 -12.73 -1.59
CA ILE A 47 5.84 -13.58 -2.67
C ILE A 47 6.91 -12.82 -3.44
N GLU A 48 8.11 -13.40 -3.56
CA GLU A 48 9.16 -12.82 -4.40
C GLU A 48 8.73 -12.90 -5.86
N LYS A 49 8.64 -11.74 -6.52
CA LYS A 49 8.28 -11.68 -7.93
C LYS A 49 9.49 -12.12 -8.75
N GLU A 50 9.45 -13.36 -9.23
CA GLU A 50 10.44 -13.82 -10.21
C GLU A 50 10.43 -12.89 -11.42
N LYS A 51 11.60 -12.33 -11.72
CA LYS A 51 11.82 -11.57 -12.95
C LYS A 51 12.24 -12.56 -14.02
N GLU A 52 11.27 -13.00 -14.80
CA GLU A 52 11.55 -13.77 -16.01
C GLU A 52 11.95 -12.81 -17.14
N ASP A 53 13.16 -13.00 -17.67
CA ASP A 53 13.59 -12.32 -18.89
C ASP A 53 13.05 -13.09 -20.10
N PHE A 54 11.97 -12.57 -20.67
CA PHE A 54 11.31 -13.15 -21.83
C PHE A 54 12.27 -13.33 -23.02
N ALA A 55 13.26 -12.45 -23.20
CA ALA A 55 14.23 -12.59 -24.30
C ALA A 55 15.17 -13.78 -24.06
N ALA A 56 15.60 -14.00 -22.81
CA ALA A 56 16.43 -15.15 -22.45
C ALA A 56 15.65 -16.48 -22.54
N GLU A 57 14.37 -16.49 -22.14
CA GLU A 57 13.49 -17.65 -22.28
C GLU A 57 13.24 -18.01 -23.75
N VAL A 58 13.02 -17.01 -24.62
CA VAL A 58 12.87 -17.19 -26.08
C VAL A 58 14.17 -17.71 -26.71
N ALA A 59 15.33 -17.24 -26.28
CA ALA A 59 16.61 -17.75 -26.75
C ALA A 59 16.85 -19.21 -26.34
N LYS A 60 16.46 -19.60 -25.12
CA LYS A 60 16.53 -21.01 -24.65
C LYS A 60 15.57 -21.94 -25.39
N THR A 61 14.36 -21.49 -25.72
CA THR A 61 13.35 -22.33 -26.40
C THR A 61 13.60 -22.50 -27.90
N ARG A 62 14.40 -21.64 -28.55
CA ARG A 62 14.69 -21.70 -29.99
C ARG A 62 16.03 -22.39 -30.36
N GLY A 63 16.69 -23.09 -29.42
CA GLY A 63 17.88 -23.94 -29.69
C GLY A 63 19.21 -23.15 -29.69
N ALA A 64 20.41 -23.70 -29.38
CA ALA A 64 20.94 -25.05 -29.51
C ALA A 64 20.60 -25.73 -30.84
#